data_AF-A0A416JT18-F1
#
_entry.id   AF-A0A416JT18-F1
#
_cell.length_a   1.000
_cell.length_b   1.000
_cell.length_c   1.000
_cell.angle_alpha   90.00
_cell.angle_beta   90.00
_cell.angle_gamma   90.00
#
_symmetry.space_group_name_H-M   'P 1'
#
loop_
_entity.id
_entity.type
_entity.pdbx_description
1 polymer ?
#
loop_
_entity_poly.entity_id
_entity_poly.type
_entity_poly.pdbx_seq_one_letter_code
_entity_poly.pdbx_strand_id
1 'polypeptide(L)'
;MIEAGQVANLIVKDASHLGREYLQVGYYMEILFTHAFVMGLCYYLITRCSICTYMKKIGASELMPLFCELDEVTITLQHGLLHQKQTLANGSEYCDYFITGNKE
;
A
#
# COMPACT_ATOMS: atom_id res chain seq x y z
N MET A 1 15.89 4.75 5.72
CA MET A 1 14.92 3.83 6.34
C MET A 1 15.13 2.38 5.93
N ILE A 2 15.14 2.05 4.63
CA ILE A 2 15.42 0.68 4.15
C ILE A 2 16.86 0.25 4.52
N GLU A 3 17.83 1.14 4.32
CA GLU A 3 19.25 0.89 4.62
C GLU A 3 19.60 0.88 6.11
N ALA A 4 18.68 1.29 6.99
CA ALA A 4 18.90 1.31 8.44
C ALA A 4 18.59 -0.04 9.12
N GLY A 5 18.33 -1.11 8.34
CA GLY A 5 17.99 -2.44 8.87
C GLY A 5 16.60 -2.50 9.52
N GLN A 6 15.73 -1.51 9.27
CA GLN A 6 14.40 -1.43 9.91
C GLN A 6 13.33 -2.22 9.15
N VAL A 7 13.63 -2.71 7.95
CA VAL A 7 12.73 -3.50 7.10
C VAL A 7 13.01 -4.98 7.30
N ALA A 8 12.02 -5.69 7.83
CA ALA A 8 12.08 -7.13 8.05
C ALA A 8 11.82 -7.92 6.77
N ASN A 9 10.84 -7.49 5.98
CA ASN A 9 10.43 -8.18 4.75
C ASN A 9 10.06 -7.18 3.65
N LEU A 10 10.44 -7.49 2.42
CA LEU A 10 9.95 -6.82 1.21
C LEU A 10 9.05 -7.79 0.46
N ILE A 11 7.79 -7.38 0.24
CA ILE A 11 6.86 -8.10 -0.61
C ILE A 11 6.70 -7.32 -1.91
N VAL A 12 6.97 -7.98 -3.03
CA VAL A 12 6.67 -7.46 -4.36
C VAL A 12 5.42 -8.16 -4.87
N LYS A 13 4.31 -7.42 -4.94
CA LYS A 13 3.05 -7.94 -5.46
C LYS A 13 2.96 -7.61 -6.95
N ASP A 14 3.03 -8.64 -7.77
CA ASP A 14 2.74 -8.52 -9.20
C ASP A 14 1.28 -8.10 -9.40
N ALA A 15 1.08 -7.05 -10.20
CA ALA A 15 -0.21 -6.47 -10.52
C ALA A 15 -0.40 -6.33 -12.04
N SER A 16 0.36 -7.07 -12.85
CA SER A 16 0.21 -7.09 -14.31
C SER A 16 -1.19 -7.47 -14.79
N HIS A 17 -2.01 -8.11 -13.94
CA HIS A 17 -3.40 -8.46 -14.26
C HIS A 17 -4.40 -7.30 -14.15
N LEU A 18 -4.02 -6.15 -13.56
CA LEU A 18 -4.94 -5.03 -13.30
C LEU A 18 -5.53 -4.41 -14.58
N GLY A 19 -4.82 -4.52 -15.72
CA GLY A 19 -5.20 -3.91 -17.00
C GLY A 19 -5.39 -4.87 -18.18
N ARG A 20 -5.41 -6.19 -17.96
CA ARG A 20 -5.38 -7.22 -19.03
C ARG A 20 -4.22 -7.09 -20.04
N GLU A 21 -3.20 -6.31 -19.71
CA GLU A 21 -1.97 -6.16 -20.49
C GLU A 21 -0.87 -7.01 -19.86
N TYR A 22 -1.01 -8.33 -20.01
CA TYR A 22 -0.20 -9.36 -19.35
C TYR A 22 1.31 -9.32 -19.67
N LEU A 23 1.71 -8.62 -20.73
CA LEU A 23 3.11 -8.53 -21.19
C LEU A 23 3.84 -7.27 -20.68
N GLN A 24 3.15 -6.33 -20.02
CA GLN A 24 3.81 -5.15 -19.47
C GLN A 24 4.50 -5.48 -18.14
N VAL A 25 5.81 -5.70 -18.21
CA VAL A 25 6.72 -5.67 -17.05
C VAL A 25 6.69 -4.28 -16.41
N GLY A 26 6.56 -4.21 -15.09
CA GLY A 26 6.64 -2.95 -14.32
C GLY A 26 5.39 -2.55 -13.53
N TYR A 27 4.27 -3.29 -13.65
CA TYR A 27 3.10 -3.11 -12.80
C TYR A 27 3.20 -3.98 -11.55
N TYR A 28 4.05 -3.57 -10.62
CA TYR A 28 4.16 -4.23 -9.33
C TYR A 28 4.04 -3.21 -8.20
N MET A 29 3.60 -3.71 -7.04
CA MET A 29 3.54 -2.95 -5.81
C MET A 29 4.66 -3.43 -4.88
N GLU A 30 5.42 -2.48 -4.35
CA GLU A 30 6.47 -2.75 -3.36
C GLU A 30 5.93 -2.43 -1.98
N ILE A 31 5.86 -3.44 -1.11
CA ILE A 31 5.36 -3.32 0.25
C ILE A 31 6.48 -3.72 1.21
N LEU A 32 6.95 -2.77 2.00
CA LEU A 32 8.00 -2.98 2.97
C LEU A 32 7.38 -3.12 4.35
N PHE A 33 7.69 -4.25 5.00
CA PHE A 33 7.27 -4.60 6.35
C PHE A 33 8.42 -4.32 7.31
N THR A 34 8.16 -3.59 8.37
CA THR A 34 9.16 -3.36 9.43
C THR A 34 9.09 -4.43 10.52
N HIS A 35 10.16 -4.55 11.31
CA HIS A 35 10.25 -5.48 12.45
C HIS A 35 9.20 -5.23 13.56
N ALA A 36 8.40 -4.16 13.48
CA ALA A 36 7.30 -3.89 14.40
C ALA A 36 6.23 -4.99 14.44
N PHE A 37 6.21 -5.89 13.44
CA PHE A 37 5.33 -7.07 13.38
C PHE A 37 5.37 -7.92 14.67
N VAL A 38 6.51 -7.93 15.39
CA VAL A 38 6.70 -8.73 16.61
C VAL A 38 5.86 -8.21 17.81
N MET A 39 5.35 -6.99 17.76
CA MET A 39 4.56 -6.37 18.85
C MET A 39 3.06 -6.23 18.55
N GLY A 40 2.54 -6.89 17.51
CA GLY A 40 1.13 -6.77 17.11
C GLY A 40 0.80 -5.47 16.36
N LEU A 41 1.82 -4.79 15.84
CA LEU A 41 1.70 -3.58 15.02
C LEU A 41 2.28 -3.88 13.64
N CYS A 42 1.44 -3.82 12.60
CA CYS A 42 1.90 -4.01 11.23
C CYS A 42 2.16 -2.64 10.58
N TYR A 43 3.42 -2.31 10.35
CA TYR A 43 3.82 -1.09 9.66
C TYR A 43 4.10 -1.40 8.18
N TYR A 44 3.42 -0.71 7.27
CA TYR A 44 3.56 -0.88 5.83
C TYR A 44 4.07 0.41 5.21
N LEU A 45 5.13 0.28 4.43
CA LEU A 45 5.63 1.35 3.58
C LEU A 45 5.46 0.92 2.14
N ILE A 46 4.64 1.65 1.37
CA ILE A 46 4.44 1.39 -0.05
C ILE A 46 5.22 2.42 -0.86
N THR A 47 6.32 2.00 -1.47
CA THR A 47 7.20 2.86 -2.31
C THR A 47 6.73 2.92 -3.76
N ARG A 48 6.00 1.90 -4.22
CA ARG A 48 5.37 1.85 -5.55
C ARG A 48 3.95 1.33 -5.44
N CYS A 49 2.98 2.10 -5.94
CA CYS A 49 1.57 1.71 -5.98
C CYS A 49 1.14 1.47 -7.43
N SER A 50 0.93 0.20 -7.79
CA SER A 50 0.46 -0.20 -9.12
C SER A 50 -0.92 0.36 -9.45
N ILE A 51 -1.79 0.56 -8.45
CA ILE A 51 -3.12 1.17 -8.62
C ILE A 51 -2.99 2.65 -9.03
N CYS A 52 -2.13 3.41 -8.34
CA CYS A 52 -1.85 4.81 -8.71
C CYS A 52 -1.35 4.93 -10.15
N THR A 53 -0.39 4.08 -10.54
CA THR A 53 0.13 4.05 -11.91
C THR A 53 -0.95 3.72 -12.92
N TYR A 54 -1.79 2.73 -12.62
CA TYR A 54 -2.86 2.29 -13.51
C TYR A 54 -3.95 3.35 -13.68
N MET A 55 -4.42 3.97 -12.59
CA MET A 55 -5.43 5.03 -12.64
C MET A 55 -4.95 6.24 -13.43
N LYS A 56 -3.66 6.60 -13.31
CA LYS A 56 -3.04 7.63 -14.16
C LYS A 56 -3.06 7.24 -15.63
N LYS A 57 -2.70 6.00 -15.96
CA LYS A 57 -2.68 5.51 -17.34
C LYS A 57 -4.06 5.56 -18.02
N ILE A 58 -5.11 5.17 -17.30
CA ILE A 58 -6.48 5.16 -17.86
C ILE A 58 -7.18 6.53 -17.78
N GLY A 59 -6.51 7.55 -17.24
CA GLY A 59 -7.08 8.89 -17.10
C GLY A 59 -8.15 9.03 -16.02
N ALA A 60 -8.17 8.14 -15.02
CA ALA A 60 -9.15 8.10 -13.94
C ALA A 60 -8.52 8.37 -12.56
N SER A 61 -7.55 9.29 -12.51
CA SER A 61 -6.81 9.59 -11.27
C SER A 61 -7.69 10.20 -10.19
N GLU A 62 -8.80 10.83 -10.57
CA GLU A 62 -9.82 11.37 -9.68
C GLU A 62 -10.50 10.30 -8.82
N LEU A 63 -10.43 9.02 -9.22
CA LEU A 63 -10.96 7.91 -8.43
C LEU A 63 -10.00 7.43 -7.35
N MET A 64 -8.73 7.84 -7.37
CA MET A 64 -7.73 7.38 -6.40
C MET A 64 -8.11 7.57 -4.93
N PRO A 65 -8.74 8.70 -4.52
CA PRO A 65 -9.19 8.86 -3.13
C PRO A 65 -10.13 7.74 -2.68
N LEU A 66 -11.06 7.33 -3.54
CA LEU A 66 -11.99 6.23 -3.23
C LEU A 66 -11.26 4.90 -3.01
N PHE A 67 -10.23 4.60 -3.82
CA PHE A 67 -9.43 3.40 -3.63
C PHE A 67 -8.59 3.45 -2.33
N CYS A 68 -8.08 4.62 -1.96
CA CYS A 68 -7.37 4.78 -0.69
C CYS A 68 -8.30 4.67 0.53
N GLU A 69 -9.55 5.15 0.43
CA GLU A 69 -10.57 4.99 1.48
C GLU A 69 -11.04 3.53 1.60
N LEU A 70 -11.10 2.79 0.49
CA LEU A 70 -11.44 1.35 0.50
C LEU A 70 -10.45 0.52 1.32
N ASP A 71 -9.18 0.94 1.43
CA ASP A 71 -8.20 0.27 2.29
C ASP A 71 -8.62 0.34 3.76
N GLU A 72 -9.09 1.49 4.24
CA GLU A 72 -9.57 1.69 5.61
C GLU A 72 -10.77 0.79 5.90
N VAL A 73 -11.75 0.75 5.00
CA VAL A 73 -12.94 -0.11 5.13
C VAL A 73 -12.55 -1.58 5.18
N THR A 74 -11.65 -2.01 4.29
CA THR A 74 -11.20 -3.41 4.20
C THR A 74 -10.46 -3.82 5.47
N ILE A 75 -9.59 -2.96 6.00
CA ILE A 75 -8.85 -3.21 7.25
C ILE A 75 -9.79 -3.22 8.45
N THR A 76 -10.76 -2.31 8.49
CA THR A 76 -11.78 -2.26 9.54
C THR A 76 -12.61 -3.55 9.57
N LEU A 77 -13.01 -4.07 8.41
CA LEU A 77 -13.70 -5.36 8.30
C LEU A 77 -12.85 -6.55 8.79
N GLN A 78 -11.53 -6.44 8.77
CA GLN A 78 -10.59 -7.42 9.31
C GLN A 78 -10.29 -7.20 10.80
N HIS A 79 -11.09 -6.37 11.50
CA HIS A 79 -10.86 -5.97 12.89
C HIS A 79 -9.51 -5.28 13.10
N GLY A 80 -9.02 -4.57 12.09
CA GLY A 80 -7.86 -3.69 12.19
C GLY A 80 -8.28 -2.22 12.22
N LEU A 81 -7.41 -1.36 12.76
CA LEU A 81 -7.50 0.09 12.60
C LEU A 81 -6.35 0.51 11.69
N LEU A 82 -6.68 1.09 10.54
CA LEU A 82 -5.71 1.68 9.64
C LEU A 82 -5.43 3.11 10.11
N HIS A 83 -4.16 3.42 10.28
CA HIS A 83 -3.70 4.77 10.52
C HIS A 83 -2.81 5.18 9.35
N GLN A 84 -3.32 6.12 8.57
CA GLN A 84 -2.67 6.62 7.36
C GLN A 84 -2.11 8.01 7.62
N LYS A 85 -0.82 8.22 7.36
CA LYS A 85 -0.20 9.55 7.48
C LYS A 85 -0.08 10.27 6.16
N GLN A 86 0.29 9.55 5.11
CA GLN A 86 0.54 10.10 3.77
C GLN A 86 0.42 9.02 2.70
N THR A 87 0.19 9.42 1.44
CA THR A 87 -0.01 8.51 0.30
C THR A 87 0.67 9.01 -0.98
N LEU A 88 1.04 8.05 -1.83
CA LEU A 88 1.46 8.29 -3.22
C LEU A 88 0.34 8.96 -4.05
N ALA A 89 -0.93 8.69 -3.72
CA ALA A 89 -2.08 9.32 -4.37
C ALA A 89 -2.08 10.85 -4.16
N ASN A 90 -1.65 11.31 -2.99
CA ASN A 90 -1.53 12.73 -2.65
C ASN A 90 -0.19 13.35 -3.09
N GLY A 91 0.63 12.63 -3.86
CA GLY A 91 1.93 13.11 -4.34
C GLY A 91 3.09 12.97 -3.35
N SER A 92 2.92 12.19 -2.29
CA SER A 92 4.02 11.88 -1.35
C SER A 92 5.03 10.92 -2.00
N GLU A 93 6.23 10.80 -1.44
CA GLU A 93 7.25 9.86 -1.95
C GLU A 93 6.91 8.38 -1.70
N TYR A 94 6.07 8.11 -0.70
CA TYR A 94 5.62 6.77 -0.32
C TYR A 94 4.28 6.85 0.42
N CYS A 95 3.54 5.76 0.45
CA CYS A 95 2.43 5.62 1.38
C CYS A 95 2.92 5.09 2.73
N ASP A 96 2.50 5.74 3.81
CA ASP A 96 2.84 5.42 5.19
C ASP A 96 1.58 4.96 5.93
N TYR A 97 1.51 3.65 6.19
CA TYR A 97 0.39 3.01 6.87
C TYR A 97 0.88 2.27 8.12
N PHE A 98 0.11 2.37 9.21
CA PHE A 98 0.25 1.45 10.32
C PHE A 98 -1.10 0.86 10.71
N ILE A 99 -1.13 -0.46 10.87
CA ILE A 99 -2.33 -1.19 11.29
C ILE A 99 -2.14 -1.64 12.73
N THR A 100 -3.14 -1.34 13.55
CA THR A 100 -3.25 -1.83 14.92
C THR A 100 -4.47 -2.73 15.04
N GLY A 101 -4.43 -3.74 15.91
CA GLY A 101 -5.64 -4.53 16.19
C GLY A 101 -6.74 -3.66 16.80
N ASN A 102 -7.97 -3.79 16.30
CA ASN A 102 -9.15 -3.31 16.99
C ASN A 102 -9.42 -4.28 18.16
N LYS A 103 -9.57 -3.75 19.38
CA LYS A 103 -9.70 -4.56 20.61
C LYS A 103 -11.15 -4.99 20.89
N GLU A 104 -12.01 -4.98 19.89
CA GLU A 104 -13.43 -5.37 19.98
C GLU A 104 -13.64 -6.85 19.69
#